data_AF-A0A378JXD9-F1
#
_entry.id   AF-A0A378JXD9-F1
#
_cell.length_a   1.000
_cell.length_b   1.000
_cell.length_c   1.000
_cell.angle_alpha   90.00
_cell.angle_beta   90.00
_cell.angle_gamma   90.00
#
_symmetry.space_group_name_H-M   'P 1'
#
loop_
_entity.id
_entity.type
_entity.pdbx_description
1 polymer ?
#
loop_
_entity_poly.entity_id
_entity_poly.type
_entity_poly.pdbx_seq_one_letter_code
_entity_poly.pdbx_strand_id
1 'polypeptide(L)'
;MATTYGLLSQDCIEDLRKYHTVEDINNSGDLKDLLKILRTEKRLPKSTVLTAQDVIDNKEFLLELTNKTVSYITFNFIPILLDIFKSDIANKFPDTSSLTAVLMELSEEGKERWQEAITEHIEFTPFKEFEQLIPFMTPPQKELWDSILKRRPIALAIAAIDVNFENKQTKEEVEAHKTQLLAEIDGMNTNSGLIQKTIKKKKNIMEQSAHDRIKEIESAEAMVQELAIETQSQHQMQSPQTQELAQQHLNEEPNNDNEITEQQDTPLGMASEEALEETPEPPILEDAKTKLINIVSILIKNISEGAGGRYTSSTQHKKVTDLKSILNRLTNSDESGTIQDDWVKEIMDVCKIKRNSLHFWAVPHSVVEFKGLLKDNNIMLPSEHQSNSFK
;
A
#
# COMPACT_ATOMS: atom_id res chain seq x y z
N MET A 1 -10.68 -21.16 -19.82
CA MET A 1 -11.85 -20.28 -19.71
C MET A 1 -12.92 -21.08 -19.01
N ALA A 2 -13.23 -20.75 -17.75
CA ALA A 2 -14.42 -21.29 -17.09
C ALA A 2 -15.62 -20.45 -17.54
N THR A 3 -16.78 -21.07 -17.78
CA THR A 3 -17.95 -20.42 -18.35
C THR A 3 -18.84 -19.88 -17.23
N THR A 4 -19.33 -18.64 -17.39
CA THR A 4 -20.24 -17.97 -16.47
C THR A 4 -21.64 -18.50 -16.66
N TYR A 5 -22.14 -19.33 -15.75
CA TYR A 5 -23.58 -19.51 -15.61
C TYR A 5 -24.12 -18.29 -14.89
N GLY A 6 -24.78 -17.40 -15.62
CA GLY A 6 -25.52 -16.28 -15.04
C GLY A 6 -25.43 -14.93 -15.74
N LEU A 7 -24.49 -14.69 -16.67
CA LEU A 7 -24.37 -13.34 -17.29
C LEU A 7 -24.14 -13.34 -18.80
N LEU A 8 -23.40 -14.31 -19.36
CA LEU A 8 -23.11 -14.35 -20.80
C LEU A 8 -23.58 -15.63 -21.48
N SER A 9 -23.90 -16.67 -20.71
CA SER A 9 -24.43 -17.93 -21.24
C SER A 9 -25.82 -18.29 -20.74
N GLN A 10 -26.42 -17.44 -19.90
CA GLN A 10 -27.78 -17.70 -19.45
C GLN A 10 -28.76 -17.61 -20.62
N ASP A 11 -28.61 -16.62 -21.49
CA ASP A 11 -29.45 -16.48 -22.69
C ASP A 11 -29.30 -17.68 -23.63
N CYS A 12 -28.07 -18.11 -23.93
CA CYS A 12 -27.85 -19.24 -24.84
C CYS A 12 -28.30 -20.59 -24.25
N ILE A 13 -28.26 -20.76 -22.92
CA ILE A 13 -28.79 -21.95 -22.26
C ILE A 13 -30.33 -21.86 -22.17
N GLU A 14 -30.91 -20.69 -21.94
CA GLU A 14 -32.36 -20.51 -21.94
C GLU A 14 -32.96 -20.72 -23.34
N ASP A 15 -32.23 -20.33 -24.39
CA ASP A 15 -32.60 -20.60 -25.77
C ASP A 15 -32.64 -22.10 -26.13
N LEU A 16 -31.94 -22.97 -25.38
CA LEU A 16 -32.10 -24.42 -25.52
C LEU A 16 -33.53 -24.89 -25.31
N ARG A 17 -34.36 -24.17 -24.55
CA ARG A 17 -35.78 -24.51 -24.41
C ARG A 17 -36.51 -24.49 -25.75
N LYS A 18 -36.06 -23.66 -26.69
CA LYS A 18 -36.61 -23.48 -28.04
C LYS A 18 -36.04 -24.48 -29.05
N TYR A 19 -34.88 -25.07 -28.77
CA TYR A 19 -34.21 -26.00 -29.69
C TYR A 19 -34.72 -27.43 -29.47
N HIS A 20 -35.26 -28.04 -30.51
CA HIS A 20 -35.80 -29.41 -30.47
C HIS A 20 -34.99 -30.38 -31.33
N THR A 21 -34.24 -29.86 -32.30
CA THR A 21 -33.46 -30.64 -33.26
C THR A 21 -32.02 -30.18 -33.35
N VAL A 22 -31.17 -31.02 -33.93
CA VAL A 22 -29.78 -30.69 -34.27
C VAL A 22 -29.69 -29.50 -35.22
N GLU A 23 -30.65 -29.39 -36.14
CA GLU A 23 -30.69 -28.30 -37.13
C GLU A 23 -30.97 -26.94 -36.47
N ASP A 24 -31.87 -26.91 -35.48
CA ASP A 24 -32.15 -25.70 -34.69
C ASP A 24 -30.86 -25.16 -34.04
N ILE A 25 -30.08 -26.05 -33.44
CA ILE A 25 -28.82 -25.68 -32.76
C ILE A 25 -27.76 -25.25 -33.77
N ASN A 26 -27.60 -25.95 -34.89
CA ASN A 26 -26.62 -25.57 -35.91
C ASN A 26 -26.89 -24.16 -36.48
N ASN A 27 -28.16 -23.74 -36.50
CA ASN A 27 -28.58 -22.43 -37.00
C ASN A 27 -28.62 -21.33 -35.93
N SER A 28 -28.51 -21.68 -34.64
CA SER A 28 -28.69 -20.76 -33.50
C SER A 28 -27.57 -19.74 -33.27
N GLY A 29 -26.36 -20.00 -33.79
CA GLY A 29 -25.15 -19.27 -33.37
C GLY A 29 -24.62 -19.67 -31.98
N ASP A 30 -25.45 -20.27 -31.13
CA ASP A 30 -25.14 -20.65 -29.74
C ASP A 30 -24.29 -21.93 -29.62
N LEU A 31 -24.25 -22.75 -30.67
CA LEU A 31 -23.58 -24.05 -30.65
C LEU A 31 -22.17 -23.99 -30.07
N LYS A 32 -21.38 -22.98 -30.48
CA LYS A 32 -19.99 -22.85 -30.03
C LYS A 32 -19.89 -22.64 -28.51
N ASP A 33 -20.78 -21.86 -27.94
CA ASP A 33 -20.78 -21.55 -26.51
C ASP A 33 -21.36 -22.71 -25.69
N LEU A 34 -22.42 -23.37 -26.17
CA LEU A 34 -22.96 -24.58 -25.56
C LEU A 34 -21.96 -25.74 -25.55
N LEU A 35 -21.17 -25.91 -26.61
CA LEU A 35 -20.09 -26.90 -26.63
C LEU A 35 -18.94 -26.54 -25.67
N LYS A 36 -18.58 -25.26 -25.58
CA LYS A 36 -17.59 -24.77 -24.61
C LYS A 36 -18.05 -25.02 -23.17
N ILE A 37 -19.34 -24.89 -22.92
CA ILE A 37 -19.98 -25.20 -21.65
C ILE A 37 -19.81 -26.68 -21.28
N LEU A 38 -20.20 -27.61 -22.17
CA LEU A 38 -20.07 -29.05 -21.92
C LEU A 38 -18.63 -29.49 -21.63
N ARG A 39 -17.64 -28.88 -22.31
CA ARG A 39 -16.21 -29.12 -22.01
C ARG A 39 -15.79 -28.62 -20.64
N THR A 40 -16.31 -27.47 -20.24
CA THR A 40 -15.94 -26.82 -18.98
C THR A 40 -16.45 -27.64 -17.80
N GLU A 41 -17.68 -28.14 -17.89
CA GLU A 41 -18.30 -29.00 -16.88
C GLU A 41 -17.81 -30.45 -16.91
N LYS A 42 -16.85 -30.77 -17.78
CA LYS A 42 -16.24 -32.11 -17.92
C LYS A 42 -17.28 -33.22 -18.15
N ARG A 43 -18.43 -32.91 -18.77
CA ARG A 43 -19.45 -33.92 -19.11
C ARG A 43 -18.96 -34.90 -20.16
N LEU A 44 -18.06 -34.46 -21.02
CA LEU A 44 -17.49 -35.25 -22.09
C LEU A 44 -15.95 -35.18 -22.05
N PRO A 45 -15.24 -36.26 -22.43
CA PRO A 45 -13.78 -36.26 -22.48
C PRO A 45 -13.23 -35.13 -23.35
N LYS A 46 -12.11 -34.53 -22.94
CA LYS A 46 -11.47 -33.43 -23.69
C LYS A 46 -11.07 -33.82 -25.12
N SER A 47 -10.84 -35.12 -25.37
CA SER A 47 -10.47 -35.67 -26.67
C SER A 47 -11.65 -35.83 -27.64
N THR A 48 -12.89 -35.71 -27.18
CA THR A 48 -14.06 -35.92 -28.03
C THR A 48 -14.33 -34.70 -28.92
N VAL A 49 -14.56 -34.96 -30.22
CA VAL A 49 -15.09 -33.97 -31.15
C VAL A 49 -16.55 -33.77 -30.79
N LEU A 50 -16.89 -32.58 -30.30
CA LEU A 50 -18.24 -32.28 -29.89
C LEU A 50 -19.08 -31.79 -31.06
N THR A 51 -20.34 -32.21 -31.07
CA THR A 51 -21.32 -31.99 -32.12
C THR A 51 -22.59 -31.38 -31.53
N ALA A 52 -23.47 -30.85 -32.37
CA ALA A 52 -24.79 -30.39 -31.93
C ALA A 52 -25.64 -31.50 -31.31
N GLN A 53 -25.41 -32.78 -31.67
CA GLN A 53 -26.08 -33.91 -31.03
C GLN A 53 -25.68 -34.02 -29.55
N ASP A 54 -24.42 -33.79 -29.20
CA ASP A 54 -23.97 -33.80 -27.80
C ASP A 54 -24.68 -32.73 -26.96
N VAL A 55 -25.06 -31.59 -27.57
CA VAL A 55 -25.84 -30.55 -26.91
C VAL A 55 -27.27 -31.02 -26.63
N ILE A 56 -27.93 -31.67 -27.61
CA ILE A 56 -29.26 -32.26 -27.42
C ILE A 56 -29.23 -33.34 -26.33
N ASP A 57 -28.25 -34.25 -26.40
CA ASP A 57 -28.12 -35.37 -25.48
C ASP A 57 -27.85 -34.89 -24.03
N ASN A 58 -27.27 -33.70 -23.86
CA ASN A 58 -27.01 -33.07 -22.57
C ASN A 58 -27.97 -31.91 -22.26
N LYS A 59 -29.08 -31.77 -22.99
CA LYS A 59 -30.00 -30.62 -22.87
C LYS A 59 -30.53 -30.42 -21.45
N GLU A 60 -30.98 -31.49 -20.79
CA GLU A 60 -31.50 -31.40 -19.42
C GLU A 60 -30.43 -30.92 -18.44
N PHE A 61 -29.22 -31.45 -18.54
CA PHE A 61 -28.09 -30.99 -17.73
C PHE A 61 -27.77 -29.51 -17.98
N LEU A 62 -27.75 -29.09 -19.25
CA LEU A 62 -27.51 -27.69 -19.61
C LEU A 62 -28.59 -26.78 -19.00
N LEU A 63 -29.86 -27.19 -19.06
CA LEU A 63 -30.95 -26.48 -18.43
C LEU A 63 -30.86 -26.48 -16.89
N GLU A 64 -30.41 -27.55 -16.25
CA GLU A 64 -30.15 -27.57 -14.79
C GLU A 64 -29.11 -26.54 -14.37
N LEU A 65 -28.19 -26.17 -15.26
CA LEU A 65 -27.17 -25.16 -14.96
C LEU A 65 -27.75 -23.75 -14.86
N THR A 66 -28.94 -23.49 -15.42
CA THR A 66 -29.67 -22.22 -15.20
C THR A 66 -30.08 -22.05 -13.74
N ASN A 67 -30.25 -23.16 -13.01
CA ASN A 67 -30.54 -23.17 -11.58
C ASN A 67 -29.26 -23.15 -10.74
N LYS A 68 -28.08 -23.38 -11.34
CA LYS A 68 -26.79 -23.32 -10.65
C LYS A 68 -26.19 -21.95 -10.81
N THR A 69 -26.43 -21.09 -9.84
CA THR A 69 -25.79 -19.79 -9.81
C THR A 69 -24.40 -19.90 -9.15
N VAL A 70 -23.35 -19.67 -9.93
CA VAL A 70 -22.01 -19.50 -9.36
C VAL A 70 -21.91 -18.05 -8.88
N SER A 71 -21.53 -17.83 -7.62
CA SER A 71 -21.37 -16.47 -7.11
C SER A 71 -20.36 -15.68 -7.96
N TYR A 72 -20.64 -14.39 -8.21
CA TYR A 72 -19.70 -13.49 -8.89
C TYR A 72 -18.32 -13.52 -8.22
N ILE A 73 -18.29 -13.71 -6.89
CA ILE A 73 -17.07 -13.85 -6.09
C ILE A 73 -16.18 -14.96 -6.63
N THR A 74 -16.73 -16.15 -6.81
CA THR A 74 -16.00 -17.32 -7.31
C THR A 74 -15.61 -17.18 -8.79
N PHE A 75 -16.47 -16.55 -9.59
CA PHE A 75 -16.33 -16.54 -11.04
C PHE A 75 -15.43 -15.42 -11.59
N ASN A 76 -15.62 -14.19 -11.13
CA ASN A 76 -14.91 -13.02 -11.64
C ASN A 76 -13.92 -12.48 -10.61
N PHE A 77 -14.40 -12.21 -9.39
CA PHE A 77 -13.61 -11.47 -8.42
C PHE A 77 -12.35 -12.23 -8.01
N ILE A 78 -12.46 -13.49 -7.58
CA ILE A 78 -11.31 -14.30 -7.15
C ILE A 78 -10.29 -14.49 -8.28
N PRO A 79 -10.67 -14.89 -9.51
CA PRO A 79 -9.73 -14.98 -10.63
C PRO A 79 -8.99 -13.67 -10.91
N ILE A 80 -9.71 -12.55 -11.02
CA ILE A 80 -9.11 -11.24 -11.30
C ILE A 80 -8.14 -10.86 -10.18
N LEU A 81 -8.55 -11.07 -8.94
CA LEU A 81 -7.73 -10.80 -7.76
C LEU A 81 -6.44 -11.65 -7.76
N LEU A 82 -6.53 -12.95 -8.06
CA LEU A 82 -5.35 -13.83 -8.17
C LEU A 82 -4.42 -13.39 -9.30
N ASP A 83 -4.96 -12.91 -10.42
CA ASP A 83 -4.17 -12.38 -11.54
C ASP A 83 -3.45 -11.08 -11.17
N ILE A 84 -4.09 -10.19 -10.40
CA ILE A 84 -3.45 -8.99 -9.85
C ILE A 84 -2.30 -9.39 -8.93
N PHE A 85 -2.55 -10.28 -7.96
CA PHE A 85 -1.51 -10.74 -7.05
C PHE A 85 -0.32 -11.39 -7.75
N LYS A 86 -0.59 -12.13 -8.82
CA LYS A 86 0.42 -12.78 -9.63
C LYS A 86 1.24 -11.77 -10.42
N SER A 87 0.60 -10.74 -10.97
CA SER A 87 1.25 -9.70 -11.78
C SER A 87 2.08 -8.76 -10.91
N ASP A 88 1.59 -8.48 -9.70
CA ASP A 88 2.18 -7.54 -8.75
C ASP A 88 2.87 -8.26 -7.59
N ILE A 89 3.40 -9.45 -7.85
CA ILE A 89 3.99 -10.30 -6.81
C ILE A 89 5.19 -9.65 -6.11
N ALA A 90 5.87 -8.72 -6.79
CA ALA A 90 7.01 -7.95 -6.28
C ALA A 90 6.59 -6.65 -5.56
N ASN A 91 5.32 -6.25 -5.66
CA ASN A 91 4.84 -5.03 -5.01
C ASN A 91 4.38 -5.37 -3.59
N LYS A 92 4.87 -4.57 -2.62
CA LYS A 92 4.44 -4.69 -1.22
C LYS A 92 2.91 -4.60 -1.10
N PHE A 93 2.31 -3.70 -1.88
CA PHE A 93 0.86 -3.55 -2.05
C PHE A 93 0.52 -3.69 -3.54
N PRO A 94 -0.15 -4.79 -3.93
CA PRO A 94 -0.64 -4.98 -5.29
C PRO A 94 -1.60 -3.86 -5.69
N ASP A 95 -1.57 -3.46 -6.95
CA ASP A 95 -2.48 -2.47 -7.51
C ASP A 95 -3.83 -3.13 -7.83
N THR A 96 -4.80 -2.82 -7.00
CA THR A 96 -6.17 -3.30 -7.13
C THR A 96 -7.12 -2.23 -7.64
N SER A 97 -6.60 -1.15 -8.25
CA SER A 97 -7.43 -0.12 -8.89
C SER A 97 -8.36 -0.69 -9.97
N SER A 98 -7.96 -1.80 -10.60
CA SER A 98 -8.77 -2.54 -11.57
C SER A 98 -9.93 -3.32 -10.94
N LEU A 99 -9.88 -3.59 -9.63
CA LEU A 99 -11.03 -4.07 -8.86
C LEU A 99 -11.95 -2.89 -8.61
N THR A 100 -12.73 -2.56 -9.65
CA THR A 100 -13.86 -1.63 -9.52
C THR A 100 -14.89 -2.19 -8.54
N ALA A 101 -15.80 -1.33 -8.05
CA ALA A 101 -16.93 -1.79 -7.26
C ALA A 101 -17.68 -2.88 -8.06
N VAL A 102 -17.57 -4.10 -7.57
CA VAL A 102 -18.28 -5.23 -8.16
C VAL A 102 -19.75 -5.06 -7.81
N LEU A 103 -20.57 -4.73 -8.81
CA LEU A 103 -22.00 -4.98 -8.74
C LEU A 103 -22.17 -6.50 -8.70
N MET A 104 -22.40 -7.04 -7.49
CA MET A 104 -22.77 -8.43 -7.35
C MET A 104 -24.24 -8.55 -7.76
N GLU A 105 -24.49 -9.08 -8.95
CA GLU A 105 -25.77 -9.71 -9.20
C GLU A 105 -25.82 -10.97 -8.33
N LEU A 106 -26.70 -10.93 -7.33
CA LEU A 106 -26.92 -12.03 -6.42
C LEU A 106 -27.77 -13.08 -7.11
N SER A 107 -27.43 -14.35 -6.91
CA SER A 107 -28.34 -15.44 -7.23
C SER A 107 -29.61 -15.37 -6.42
N GLU A 108 -30.62 -16.20 -6.71
CA GLU A 108 -31.80 -16.27 -5.85
C GLU A 108 -31.41 -16.67 -4.41
N GLU A 109 -30.51 -17.64 -4.20
CA GLU A 109 -30.00 -17.99 -2.87
C GLU A 109 -29.18 -16.84 -2.25
N GLY A 110 -28.46 -16.08 -3.08
CA GLY A 110 -27.73 -14.89 -2.66
C GLY A 110 -28.67 -13.78 -2.21
N LYS A 111 -29.77 -13.55 -2.95
CA LYS A 111 -30.83 -12.61 -2.60
C LYS A 111 -31.53 -13.05 -1.32
N GLU A 112 -31.86 -14.33 -1.19
CA GLU A 112 -32.45 -14.90 0.04
C GLU A 112 -31.54 -14.71 1.25
N ARG A 113 -30.24 -15.00 1.15
CA ARG A 113 -29.28 -14.73 2.23
C ARG A 113 -29.15 -13.25 2.57
N TRP A 114 -29.20 -12.38 1.57
CA TRP A 114 -29.20 -10.94 1.81
C TRP A 114 -30.48 -10.47 2.47
N GLN A 115 -31.63 -11.01 2.06
CA GLN A 115 -32.93 -10.74 2.65
C GLN A 115 -32.99 -11.24 4.11
N GLU A 116 -32.46 -12.43 4.38
CA GLU A 116 -32.28 -13.00 5.72
C GLU A 116 -31.40 -12.08 6.57
N ALA A 117 -30.24 -11.67 6.07
CA ALA A 117 -29.34 -10.77 6.79
C ALA A 117 -29.98 -9.41 7.11
N ILE A 118 -30.77 -8.86 6.19
CA ILE A 118 -31.54 -7.63 6.42
C ILE A 118 -32.59 -7.84 7.51
N THR A 119 -33.35 -8.93 7.41
CA THR A 119 -34.48 -9.26 8.30
C THR A 119 -34.01 -9.57 9.72
N GLU A 120 -32.95 -10.37 9.84
CA GLU A 120 -32.35 -10.82 11.10
C GLU A 120 -31.32 -9.83 11.65
N HIS A 121 -31.12 -8.68 10.98
CA HIS A 121 -30.12 -7.68 11.33
C HIS A 121 -28.71 -8.26 11.50
N ILE A 122 -28.36 -9.25 10.68
CA ILE A 122 -27.04 -9.86 10.67
C ILE A 122 -26.06 -8.82 10.15
N GLU A 123 -25.13 -8.40 11.00
CA GLU A 123 -24.11 -7.44 10.62
C GLU A 123 -23.23 -8.06 9.53
N PHE A 124 -23.30 -7.49 8.32
CA PHE A 124 -22.47 -7.93 7.21
C PHE A 124 -21.01 -7.64 7.55
N THR A 125 -20.28 -8.66 7.97
CA THR A 125 -18.85 -8.53 8.21
C THR A 125 -18.16 -8.56 6.86
N PRO A 126 -17.57 -7.45 6.39
CA PRO A 126 -16.85 -7.47 5.14
C PRO A 126 -15.67 -8.41 5.22
N PHE A 127 -15.20 -8.88 4.07
CA PHE A 127 -13.92 -9.55 3.98
C PHE A 127 -12.82 -8.59 4.47
N LYS A 128 -12.29 -8.85 5.67
CA LYS A 128 -11.16 -8.16 6.28
C LYS A 128 -9.84 -8.76 5.82
N GLU A 129 -9.83 -10.08 5.61
CA GLU A 129 -8.64 -10.87 5.31
C GLU A 129 -8.87 -11.75 4.07
N PHE A 130 -7.82 -12.02 3.30
CA PHE A 130 -7.91 -12.82 2.07
C PHE A 130 -8.27 -14.28 2.34
N GLU A 131 -7.91 -14.79 3.52
CA GLU A 131 -8.22 -16.14 3.98
C GLU A 131 -9.73 -16.39 4.03
N GLN A 132 -10.52 -15.35 4.23
CA GLN A 132 -11.98 -15.43 4.22
C GLN A 132 -12.55 -15.71 2.82
N LEU A 133 -11.75 -15.56 1.76
CA LEU A 133 -12.12 -15.92 0.39
C LEU A 133 -11.84 -17.39 0.06
N ILE A 134 -10.99 -18.08 0.84
CA ILE A 134 -10.59 -19.48 0.58
C ILE A 134 -11.80 -20.44 0.46
N PRO A 135 -12.86 -20.34 1.28
CA PRO A 135 -14.04 -21.20 1.11
C PRO A 135 -14.72 -21.05 -0.25
N PHE A 136 -14.60 -19.89 -0.89
CA PHE A 136 -15.20 -19.57 -2.19
C PHE A 136 -14.28 -19.87 -3.37
N MET A 137 -13.04 -20.32 -3.11
CA MET A 137 -12.09 -20.72 -4.13
C MET A 137 -12.32 -22.17 -4.58
N THR A 138 -12.30 -22.39 -5.90
CA THR A 138 -12.16 -23.71 -6.51
C THR A 138 -10.79 -24.32 -6.20
N PRO A 139 -10.61 -25.66 -6.26
CA PRO A 139 -9.31 -26.28 -6.00
C PRO A 139 -8.14 -25.71 -6.84
N PRO A 140 -8.29 -25.46 -8.16
CA PRO A 140 -7.22 -24.83 -8.95
C PRO A 140 -6.89 -23.39 -8.51
N GLN A 141 -7.87 -22.64 -8.02
CA GLN A 141 -7.65 -21.29 -7.48
C GLN A 141 -6.84 -21.34 -6.17
N LYS A 142 -7.10 -22.34 -5.31
CA LYS A 142 -6.32 -22.56 -4.08
C LYS A 142 -4.87 -22.93 -4.38
N GLU A 143 -4.65 -23.85 -5.31
CA GLU A 143 -3.28 -24.20 -5.76
C GLU A 143 -2.53 -22.99 -6.32
N LEU A 144 -3.22 -22.16 -7.10
CA LEU A 144 -2.65 -20.91 -7.62
C LEU A 144 -2.31 -19.94 -6.50
N TRP A 145 -3.21 -19.75 -5.53
CA TRP A 145 -3.01 -18.91 -4.35
C TRP A 145 -1.80 -19.37 -3.54
N ASP A 146 -1.71 -20.66 -3.21
CA ASP A 146 -0.58 -21.23 -2.45
C ASP A 146 0.74 -21.04 -3.22
N SER A 147 0.70 -21.22 -4.55
CA SER A 147 1.86 -20.95 -5.40
C SER A 147 2.27 -19.47 -5.37
N ILE A 148 1.34 -18.53 -5.27
CA ILE A 148 1.63 -17.09 -5.15
C ILE A 148 2.27 -16.83 -3.78
N LEU A 149 1.64 -17.30 -2.70
CA LEU A 149 2.12 -17.11 -1.33
C LEU A 149 3.54 -17.64 -1.14
N LYS A 150 3.86 -18.83 -1.67
CA LYS A 150 5.20 -19.41 -1.59
C LYS A 150 6.28 -18.56 -2.28
N ARG A 151 5.90 -17.84 -3.35
CA ARG A 151 6.84 -17.06 -4.19
C ARG A 151 6.96 -15.60 -3.75
N ARG A 152 5.93 -15.06 -3.10
CA ARG A 152 5.85 -13.65 -2.71
C ARG A 152 7.03 -13.20 -1.84
N PRO A 153 7.48 -13.93 -0.79
CA PRO A 153 8.62 -13.50 0.02
C PRO A 153 9.90 -13.29 -0.80
N ILE A 154 10.15 -14.20 -1.76
CA ILE A 154 11.32 -14.13 -2.65
C ILE A 154 11.21 -12.91 -3.57
N ALA A 155 10.04 -12.69 -4.17
CA ALA A 155 9.80 -11.52 -5.04
C ALA A 155 9.97 -10.20 -4.28
N LEU A 156 9.49 -10.12 -3.03
CA LEU A 156 9.63 -8.95 -2.17
C LEU A 156 11.08 -8.72 -1.75
N ALA A 157 11.83 -9.78 -1.43
CA ALA A 157 13.24 -9.68 -1.11
C ALA A 157 14.03 -9.09 -2.30
N ILE A 158 13.82 -9.60 -3.51
CA ILE A 158 14.44 -9.08 -4.74
C ILE A 158 14.06 -7.61 -4.97
N ALA A 159 12.78 -7.26 -4.78
CA ALA A 159 12.31 -5.88 -4.96
C ALA A 159 12.97 -4.93 -3.95
N ALA A 160 13.20 -5.39 -2.73
CA ALA A 160 13.76 -4.63 -1.62
C ALA A 160 15.28 -4.43 -1.68
N ILE A 161 16.01 -5.12 -2.57
CA ILE A 161 17.44 -4.89 -2.78
C ILE A 161 17.66 -3.42 -3.15
N ASP A 162 18.45 -2.72 -2.36
CA ASP A 162 18.74 -1.31 -2.57
C ASP A 162 19.67 -1.15 -3.79
N VAL A 163 19.26 -0.32 -4.74
CA VAL A 163 20.00 -0.04 -5.96
C VAL A 163 20.47 1.41 -5.89
N ASN A 164 21.34 1.69 -4.94
CA ASN A 164 21.92 3.00 -4.73
C ASN A 164 23.42 2.98 -5.01
N PHE A 165 23.84 3.80 -5.99
CA PHE A 165 25.24 3.99 -6.37
C PHE A 165 25.76 5.41 -6.05
N GLU A 166 24.95 6.30 -5.47
CA GLU A 166 25.29 7.70 -5.22
C GLU A 166 26.53 7.86 -4.32
N ASN A 167 26.70 6.96 -3.35
CA ASN A 167 27.82 6.98 -2.41
C ASN A 167 29.12 6.39 -3.00
N LYS A 168 29.15 5.99 -4.27
CA LYS A 168 30.34 5.45 -4.94
C LYS A 168 31.02 6.56 -5.72
N GLN A 169 32.31 6.74 -5.49
CA GLN A 169 33.09 7.86 -6.04
C GLN A 169 33.96 7.45 -7.22
N THR A 170 34.29 6.16 -7.35
CA THR A 170 35.11 5.65 -8.45
C THR A 170 34.35 4.63 -9.30
N LYS A 171 34.80 4.44 -10.54
CA LYS A 171 34.26 3.43 -11.47
C LYS A 171 34.40 2.02 -10.93
N GLU A 172 35.53 1.72 -10.30
CA GLU A 172 35.83 0.42 -9.69
C GLU A 172 34.87 0.13 -8.52
N GLU A 173 34.57 1.12 -7.69
CA GLU A 173 33.60 0.99 -6.59
C GLU A 173 32.18 0.70 -7.11
N VAL A 174 31.77 1.36 -8.20
CA VAL A 174 30.47 1.12 -8.84
C VAL A 174 30.39 -0.30 -9.40
N GLU A 175 31.38 -0.74 -10.17
CA GLU A 175 31.37 -2.10 -10.77
C GLU A 175 31.50 -3.21 -9.71
N ALA A 176 32.28 -3.00 -8.65
CA ALA A 176 32.37 -3.93 -7.54
C ALA A 176 31.02 -4.07 -6.82
N HIS A 177 30.35 -2.95 -6.51
CA HIS A 177 29.05 -2.96 -5.86
C HIS A 177 27.97 -3.60 -6.76
N LYS A 178 27.94 -3.27 -8.05
CA LYS A 178 27.04 -3.90 -9.04
C LYS A 178 27.26 -5.40 -9.10
N THR A 179 28.51 -5.87 -9.15
CA THR A 179 28.84 -7.31 -9.17
C THR A 179 28.31 -8.02 -7.92
N GLN A 180 28.46 -7.40 -6.75
CA GLN A 180 27.92 -7.92 -5.49
C GLN A 180 26.39 -8.04 -5.53
N LEU A 181 25.69 -6.98 -5.98
CA LEU A 181 24.22 -6.97 -6.07
C LEU A 181 23.70 -8.02 -7.07
N LEU A 182 24.39 -8.21 -8.19
CA LEU A 182 24.04 -9.23 -9.18
C LEU A 182 24.21 -10.64 -8.61
N ALA A 183 25.29 -10.89 -7.86
CA ALA A 183 25.52 -12.17 -7.18
C ALA A 183 24.46 -12.45 -6.11
N GLU A 184 24.04 -11.44 -5.35
CA GLU A 184 22.95 -11.55 -4.37
C GLU A 184 21.64 -11.94 -5.05
N ILE A 185 21.28 -11.29 -6.17
CA ILE A 185 20.09 -11.63 -6.96
C ILE A 185 20.17 -13.07 -7.50
N ASP A 186 21.34 -13.48 -8.01
CA ASP A 186 21.51 -14.83 -8.56
C ASP A 186 21.41 -15.93 -7.49
N GLY A 187 21.76 -15.62 -6.23
CA GLY A 187 21.49 -16.47 -5.08
C GLY A 187 20.00 -16.69 -4.80
N MET A 188 19.13 -15.77 -5.24
CA MET A 188 17.67 -15.87 -5.09
C MET A 188 16.98 -16.49 -6.33
N ASN A 189 17.74 -16.99 -7.30
CA ASN A 189 17.19 -17.52 -8.54
C ASN A 189 16.34 -18.77 -8.30
N THR A 190 15.19 -18.84 -8.97
CA THR A 190 14.27 -19.98 -8.92
C THR A 190 13.80 -20.33 -10.33
N ASN A 191 13.40 -21.59 -10.55
CA ASN A 191 12.78 -22.04 -11.81
C ASN A 191 11.39 -21.43 -12.07
N SER A 192 10.95 -20.47 -11.26
CA SER A 192 9.66 -19.79 -11.41
C SER A 192 9.76 -18.68 -12.46
N GLY A 193 9.02 -18.81 -13.56
CA GLY A 193 8.98 -17.79 -14.61
C GLY A 193 8.53 -16.40 -14.11
N LEU A 194 7.73 -16.31 -13.03
CA LEU A 194 7.35 -15.03 -12.41
C LEU A 194 8.52 -14.37 -11.68
N ILE A 195 9.31 -15.17 -10.94
CA ILE A 195 10.48 -14.67 -10.23
C ILE A 195 11.56 -14.27 -11.24
N GLN A 196 11.76 -15.05 -12.30
CA GLN A 196 12.69 -14.70 -13.38
C GLN A 196 12.36 -13.37 -14.05
N LYS A 197 11.08 -13.06 -14.27
CA LYS A 197 10.66 -11.73 -14.77
C LYS A 197 11.05 -10.61 -13.79
N THR A 198 10.87 -10.83 -12.49
CA THR A 198 11.23 -9.87 -11.43
C THR A 198 12.74 -9.67 -11.38
N ILE A 199 13.51 -10.77 -11.39
CA ILE A 199 14.99 -10.77 -11.46
C ILE A 199 15.45 -9.98 -12.67
N LYS A 200 14.94 -10.30 -13.86
CA LYS A 200 15.31 -9.60 -15.10
C LYS A 200 15.05 -8.10 -15.02
N LYS A 201 13.88 -7.69 -14.54
CA LYS A 201 13.55 -6.27 -14.35
C LYS A 201 14.52 -5.59 -13.39
N LYS A 202 14.83 -6.23 -12.26
CA LYS A 202 15.73 -5.66 -11.24
C LYS A 202 17.18 -5.57 -11.72
N LYS A 203 17.68 -6.59 -12.43
CA LYS A 203 19.02 -6.56 -13.07
C LYS A 203 19.15 -5.41 -14.06
N ASN A 204 18.15 -5.21 -14.92
CA ASN A 204 18.15 -4.07 -15.85
C ASN A 204 18.21 -2.72 -15.13
N ILE A 205 17.49 -2.56 -14.01
CA ILE A 205 17.56 -1.34 -13.19
C ILE A 205 18.97 -1.15 -12.62
N MET A 206 19.58 -2.22 -12.08
CA MET A 206 20.96 -2.16 -11.56
C MET A 206 21.98 -1.79 -12.64
N GLU A 207 21.89 -2.39 -13.82
CA GLU A 207 22.77 -2.07 -14.94
C GLU A 207 22.64 -0.61 -15.37
N GLN A 208 21.40 -0.12 -15.51
CA GLN A 208 21.13 1.26 -15.89
C GLN A 208 21.65 2.24 -14.83
N SER A 209 21.33 2.04 -13.55
CA SER A 209 21.78 2.93 -12.48
C SER A 209 23.30 2.94 -12.31
N ALA A 210 23.97 1.80 -12.49
CA ALA A 210 25.42 1.74 -12.47
C ALA A 210 26.03 2.48 -13.68
N HIS A 211 25.45 2.31 -14.87
CA HIS A 211 25.90 3.01 -16.07
C HIS A 211 25.77 4.53 -15.94
N ASP A 212 24.62 5.01 -15.45
CA ASP A 212 24.37 6.44 -15.23
C ASP A 212 25.37 7.02 -14.25
N ARG A 213 25.66 6.32 -13.14
CA ARG A 213 26.65 6.76 -12.16
C ARG A 213 28.07 6.80 -12.70
N ILE A 214 28.48 5.79 -13.48
CA ILE A 214 29.82 5.78 -14.11
C ILE A 214 29.98 6.99 -15.04
N LYS A 215 28.95 7.32 -15.81
CA LYS A 215 28.95 8.48 -16.70
C LYS A 215 29.10 9.81 -15.94
N GLU A 216 28.46 9.93 -14.77
CA GLU A 216 28.63 11.10 -13.90
C GLU A 216 30.07 11.22 -13.38
N ILE A 217 30.66 10.11 -12.94
CA ILE A 217 32.06 10.06 -12.47
C ILE A 217 33.01 10.46 -13.60
N GLU A 218 32.86 9.86 -14.79
CA GLU A 218 33.69 10.18 -15.96
C GLU A 218 33.57 11.66 -16.36
N SER A 219 32.37 12.25 -16.27
CA SER A 219 32.17 13.68 -16.50
C SER A 219 32.88 14.55 -15.46
N ALA A 220 32.84 14.18 -14.18
CA ALA A 220 33.50 14.92 -13.11
C ALA A 220 35.03 14.83 -13.23
N GLU A 221 35.57 13.66 -13.57
CA GLU A 221 37.00 13.45 -13.81
C GLU A 221 37.50 14.30 -14.99
N ALA A 222 36.74 14.37 -16.08
CA ALA A 222 37.07 15.22 -17.22
C ALA A 222 37.13 16.71 -16.85
N MET A 223 36.17 17.20 -16.05
CA MET A 223 36.17 18.59 -15.57
C MET A 223 37.39 18.89 -14.67
N VAL A 224 37.75 17.97 -13.79
CA VAL A 224 38.95 18.12 -12.94
C VAL A 224 40.22 18.13 -13.79
N GLN A 225 40.30 17.28 -14.81
CA GLN A 225 41.44 17.25 -15.73
C GLN A 225 41.57 18.54 -16.53
N GLU A 226 40.45 19.10 -17.01
CA GLU A 226 40.42 20.38 -17.72
C GLU A 226 40.88 21.54 -16.81
N LEU A 227 40.37 21.59 -15.57
CA LEU A 227 40.80 22.57 -14.56
C LEU A 227 42.30 22.45 -14.22
N ALA A 228 42.82 21.22 -14.15
CA ALA A 228 44.24 20.98 -13.90
C ALA A 228 45.11 21.49 -15.05
N ILE A 229 44.69 21.26 -16.30
CA ILE A 229 45.38 21.77 -17.51
C ILE A 229 45.34 23.30 -17.54
N GLU A 230 44.20 23.91 -17.23
CA GLU A 230 44.06 25.37 -17.18
C GLU A 230 44.97 25.97 -16.10
N THR A 231 44.97 25.39 -14.90
CA THR A 231 45.81 25.83 -13.78
C THR A 231 47.30 25.72 -14.11
N GLN A 232 47.72 24.64 -14.76
CA GLN A 232 49.11 24.44 -15.19
C GLN A 232 49.51 25.45 -16.28
N SER A 233 48.59 25.76 -17.21
CA SER A 233 48.82 26.75 -18.27
C SER A 233 48.96 28.17 -17.72
N GLN A 234 48.14 28.54 -16.72
CA GLN A 234 48.26 29.83 -16.02
C GLN A 234 49.60 29.99 -15.31
N HIS A 235 50.11 28.93 -14.67
CA HIS A 235 51.42 28.96 -14.00
C HIS A 235 52.60 29.13 -14.97
N GLN A 236 52.50 28.65 -16.22
CA GLN A 236 53.56 28.85 -17.22
C GLN A 236 53.57 30.27 -17.83
N MET A 237 52.44 30.99 -17.79
CA MET A 237 52.35 32.36 -18.31
C MET A 237 52.71 33.44 -17.28
N GLN A 238 52.82 33.10 -15.99
CA GLN A 238 53.38 34.01 -14.98
C GLN A 238 54.90 34.11 -15.16
N SER A 239 55.35 35.19 -15.81
CA SER A 239 56.76 35.54 -16.01
C SER A 239 57.53 35.51 -14.67
N PRO A 240 58.80 35.02 -14.66
CA PRO A 240 59.65 34.99 -13.46
C PRO A 240 59.78 36.36 -12.76
N GLN A 241 59.57 37.47 -13.46
CA GLN A 241 59.64 38.83 -12.88
C GLN A 241 58.54 39.14 -11.85
N THR A 242 57.46 38.36 -11.78
CA THR A 242 56.37 38.59 -10.82
C THR A 242 56.55 37.80 -9.52
N GLN A 243 57.31 36.69 -9.54
CA GLN A 243 57.59 35.89 -8.33
C GLN A 243 58.64 36.56 -7.42
N GLU A 244 59.50 37.41 -7.95
CA GLU A 244 60.51 38.15 -7.16
C GLU A 244 59.90 39.30 -6.34
N LEU A 245 58.78 39.89 -6.78
CA LEU A 245 58.05 40.94 -6.03
C LEU A 245 57.18 40.37 -4.90
N ALA A 246 56.68 39.14 -5.02
CA ALA A 246 55.86 38.50 -3.98
C ALA A 246 56.69 37.97 -2.79
N GLN A 247 57.98 37.65 -3.00
CA GLN A 247 58.88 37.27 -1.91
C GLN A 247 59.42 38.44 -1.09
N GLN A 248 59.18 39.70 -1.48
CA GLN A 248 59.55 40.88 -0.69
C GLN A 248 58.48 41.34 0.33
N HIS A 249 57.28 40.76 0.34
CA HIS A 249 56.18 41.18 1.22
C HIS A 249 55.86 40.21 2.38
N LEU A 250 56.74 39.24 2.68
CA LEU A 250 56.52 38.22 3.73
C LEU A 250 57.22 38.50 5.07
N ASN A 251 57.60 39.75 5.35
CA ASN A 251 58.22 40.18 6.62
C ASN A 251 57.32 41.08 7.50
N GLU A 252 56.00 40.96 7.42
CA GLU A 252 55.10 41.58 8.41
C GLU A 252 54.52 40.51 9.34
N GLU A 253 55.06 40.48 10.56
CA GLU A 253 54.53 39.75 11.70
C GLU A 253 53.09 40.20 12.03
N PRO A 254 52.12 39.28 12.18
CA PRO A 254 50.91 39.59 12.93
C PRO A 254 51.20 39.41 14.42
N ASN A 255 51.60 40.51 15.05
CA ASN A 255 51.52 40.69 16.48
C ASN A 255 50.06 40.99 16.85
N ASN A 256 49.37 40.11 17.58
CA ASN A 256 48.41 40.59 18.58
C ASN A 256 48.06 39.52 19.61
N ASP A 257 48.36 39.87 20.85
CA ASP A 257 47.94 39.26 22.09
C ASP A 257 46.40 39.22 22.21
N ASN A 258 45.87 38.15 22.82
CA ASN A 258 44.74 38.25 23.74
C ASN A 258 44.58 36.95 24.55
N GLU A 259 45.25 36.95 25.70
CA GLU A 259 44.65 36.88 27.04
C GLU A 259 43.39 36.00 27.25
N ILE A 260 43.64 34.80 27.80
CA ILE A 260 43.07 34.22 29.03
C ILE A 260 41.65 34.69 29.44
N THR A 261 40.69 33.75 29.45
CA THR A 261 39.68 33.70 30.52
C THR A 261 39.24 32.25 30.78
N GLU A 262 39.90 31.59 31.73
CA GLU A 262 39.30 30.57 32.58
C GLU A 262 38.43 31.28 33.62
N GLN A 263 37.18 30.88 33.83
CA GLN A 263 36.56 30.85 35.17
C GLN A 263 35.19 30.14 35.19
N GLN A 264 35.11 29.22 36.16
CA GLN A 264 34.01 28.93 37.08
C GLN A 264 32.95 27.86 36.74
N ASP A 265 33.29 26.66 37.21
CA ASP A 265 32.43 25.79 38.02
C ASP A 265 31.41 26.54 38.89
N THR A 266 30.16 26.07 38.86
CA THR A 266 29.16 26.37 39.90
C THR A 266 28.81 25.07 40.62
N PRO A 267 28.95 24.99 41.96
CA PRO A 267 28.60 23.82 42.75
C PRO A 267 27.17 23.87 43.32
N LEU A 268 26.72 22.69 43.75
CA LEU A 268 25.58 22.33 44.59
C LEU A 268 24.81 23.46 45.30
N GLY A 269 23.48 23.44 45.12
CA GLY A 269 22.50 23.86 46.12
C GLY A 269 21.58 22.69 46.48
N MET A 270 21.83 22.06 47.63
CA MET A 270 20.87 21.20 48.33
C MET A 270 20.06 22.05 49.32
N ALA A 271 18.87 21.51 49.65
CA ALA A 271 17.93 21.88 50.71
C ALA A 271 16.86 22.93 50.33
N SER A 272 15.60 22.49 50.23
CA SER A 272 14.69 22.61 51.38
C SER A 272 13.52 21.65 51.23
N GLU A 273 13.38 20.83 52.26
CA GLU A 273 12.25 19.99 52.61
C GLU A 273 11.23 20.91 53.29
N GLU A 274 10.07 21.11 52.67
CA GLU A 274 8.95 21.78 53.33
C GLU A 274 7.67 21.02 52.98
N ALA A 275 7.26 20.21 53.95
CA ALA A 275 5.96 19.56 53.98
C ALA A 275 4.89 20.65 54.16
N LEU A 276 4.04 20.84 53.16
CA LEU A 276 2.80 21.59 53.30
C LEU A 276 1.62 20.71 52.88
N GLU A 277 0.62 20.72 53.74
CA GLU A 277 -0.58 19.89 53.77
C GLU A 277 -1.35 19.89 52.45
N GLU A 278 -1.63 18.69 51.94
CA GLU A 278 -2.63 18.45 50.90
C GLU A 278 -4.01 18.91 51.40
N THR A 279 -4.44 20.07 50.90
CA THR A 279 -5.85 20.41 50.82
C THR A 279 -6.37 19.92 49.46
N PRO A 280 -7.52 19.23 49.39
CA PRO A 280 -8.02 18.69 48.14
C PRO A 280 -8.46 19.82 47.22
N GLU A 281 -7.63 20.11 46.20
CA GLU A 281 -8.01 21.00 45.11
C GLU A 281 -9.24 20.42 44.37
N PRO A 282 -10.26 21.25 44.09
CA PRO A 282 -11.40 20.82 43.31
C PRO A 282 -10.95 20.43 41.89
N PRO A 283 -11.62 19.46 41.23
CA PRO A 283 -11.20 18.97 39.92
C PRO A 283 -11.17 20.13 38.93
N ILE A 284 -9.96 20.50 38.51
CA ILE A 284 -9.72 21.45 37.43
C ILE A 284 -10.47 20.90 36.22
N LEU A 285 -11.46 21.66 35.76
CA LEU A 285 -12.20 21.39 34.53
C LEU A 285 -11.18 21.43 33.38
N GLU A 286 -10.54 20.30 33.09
CA GLU A 286 -9.62 20.18 31.95
C GLU A 286 -10.35 20.64 30.69
N ASP A 287 -9.82 21.71 30.10
CA ASP A 287 -10.33 22.29 28.86
C ASP A 287 -10.43 21.21 27.78
N ALA A 288 -11.60 21.10 27.15
CA ALA A 288 -11.88 20.15 26.08
C ALA A 288 -10.84 20.23 24.96
N LYS A 289 -10.27 21.42 24.74
CA LYS A 289 -9.14 21.66 23.84
C LYS A 289 -7.91 20.82 24.20
N THR A 290 -7.50 20.82 25.47
CA THR A 290 -6.36 20.06 25.96
C THR A 290 -6.55 18.56 25.75
N LYS A 291 -7.77 18.07 26.00
CA LYS A 291 -8.14 16.67 25.74
C LYS A 291 -8.04 16.33 24.25
N LEU A 292 -8.56 17.17 23.36
CA LEU A 292 -8.45 16.97 21.91
C LEU A 292 -7.00 16.98 21.43
N ILE A 293 -6.16 17.89 21.93
CA ILE A 293 -4.71 17.95 21.63
C ILE A 293 -4.05 16.62 22.02
N ASN A 294 -4.36 16.09 23.21
CA ASN A 294 -3.82 14.82 23.67
C ASN A 294 -4.29 13.65 22.79
N ILE A 295 -5.59 13.58 22.48
CA ILE A 295 -6.17 12.56 21.59
C ILE A 295 -5.48 12.58 20.21
N VAL A 296 -5.34 13.75 19.59
CA VAL A 296 -4.67 13.88 18.28
C VAL A 296 -3.21 13.45 18.34
N SER A 297 -2.51 13.76 19.43
CA SER A 297 -1.12 13.34 19.65
C SER A 297 -0.99 11.81 19.77
N ILE A 298 -1.90 11.16 20.49
CA ILE A 298 -1.99 9.70 20.58
C ILE A 298 -2.26 9.08 19.20
N LEU A 299 -3.22 9.62 18.45
CA LEU A 299 -3.52 9.15 17.09
C LEU A 299 -2.29 9.26 16.17
N ILE A 300 -1.58 10.40 16.19
CA ILE A 300 -0.36 10.60 15.40
C ILE A 300 0.67 9.53 15.75
N LYS A 301 0.95 9.34 17.05
CA LYS A 301 1.92 8.37 17.55
C LYS A 301 1.56 6.94 17.12
N ASN A 302 0.34 6.50 17.41
CA ASN A 302 -0.10 5.14 17.13
C ASN A 302 -0.17 4.87 15.62
N ILE A 303 -0.49 5.88 14.81
CA ILE A 303 -0.44 5.76 13.35
C ILE A 303 1.02 5.70 12.87
N SER A 304 1.92 6.56 13.35
CA SER A 304 3.31 6.60 12.87
C SER A 304 4.16 5.41 13.31
N GLU A 305 3.93 4.90 14.51
CA GLU A 305 4.65 3.76 15.08
C GLU A 305 4.03 2.42 14.68
N GLY A 306 2.83 2.45 14.08
CA GLY A 306 2.13 1.24 13.71
C GLY A 306 1.54 0.45 14.89
N ALA A 307 1.29 1.10 16.03
CA ALA A 307 0.74 0.48 17.22
C ALA A 307 -0.65 -0.14 16.96
N GLY A 308 -0.96 -1.21 17.69
CA GLY A 308 -2.24 -1.93 17.55
C GLY A 308 -2.40 -2.70 16.24
N GLY A 309 -1.30 -3.23 15.69
CA GLY A 309 -1.30 -4.02 14.45
C GLY A 309 -1.35 -3.19 13.16
N ARG A 310 -1.06 -1.89 13.24
CA ARG A 310 -1.11 -0.98 12.08
C ARG A 310 0.20 -1.07 11.32
N TYR A 311 0.23 -1.69 10.15
CA TYR A 311 1.41 -1.56 9.28
C TYR A 311 1.36 -0.23 8.52
N THR A 312 2.31 0.67 8.78
CA THR A 312 2.53 1.86 7.95
C THR A 312 3.71 1.63 7.03
N SER A 313 3.44 1.57 5.74
CA SER A 313 4.47 1.70 4.70
C SER A 313 4.69 3.18 4.40
N SER A 314 5.93 3.62 4.61
CA SER A 314 6.46 4.96 4.32
C SER A 314 6.14 6.08 5.32
N THR A 315 7.12 6.97 5.41
CA THR A 315 7.36 8.06 6.37
C THR A 315 6.48 9.30 6.15
N GLN A 316 5.53 9.29 5.23
CA GLN A 316 4.63 10.42 4.95
C GLN A 316 3.19 9.97 4.68
N HIS A 317 2.55 9.37 5.68
CA HIS A 317 1.12 9.07 5.56
C HIS A 317 0.32 10.38 5.56
N LYS A 318 -0.41 10.69 4.48
CA LYS A 318 -1.31 11.87 4.37
C LYS A 318 -2.11 12.12 5.65
N LYS A 319 -2.62 11.05 6.28
CA LYS A 319 -3.34 11.08 7.56
C LYS A 319 -2.51 11.68 8.72
N VAL A 320 -1.24 11.31 8.84
CA VAL A 320 -0.34 11.89 9.87
C VAL A 320 -0.06 13.35 9.57
N THR A 321 0.16 13.71 8.31
CA THR A 321 0.36 15.11 7.91
C THR A 321 -0.87 15.96 8.20
N ASP A 322 -2.07 15.48 7.84
CA ASP A 322 -3.33 16.16 8.10
C ASP A 322 -3.58 16.30 9.62
N LEU A 323 -3.34 15.23 10.41
CA LEU A 323 -3.47 15.28 11.86
C LEU A 323 -2.46 16.25 12.51
N LYS A 324 -1.21 16.30 12.02
CA LYS A 324 -0.21 17.30 12.49
C LYS A 324 -0.65 18.73 12.18
N SER A 325 -1.27 18.95 11.01
CA SER A 325 -1.83 20.25 10.63
C SER A 325 -2.96 20.66 11.57
N ILE A 326 -3.88 19.73 11.87
CA ILE A 326 -4.98 19.94 12.83
C ILE A 326 -4.42 20.21 14.23
N LEU A 327 -3.42 19.43 14.69
CA LEU A 327 -2.77 19.62 15.98
C LEU A 327 -2.18 21.03 16.11
N ASN A 328 -1.43 21.49 15.11
CA ASN A 328 -0.84 22.83 15.12
C ASN A 328 -1.90 23.92 15.16
N ARG A 329 -3.01 23.77 14.43
CA ARG A 329 -4.12 24.75 14.48
C ARG A 329 -4.85 24.73 15.82
N LEU A 330 -5.08 23.55 16.39
CA LEU A 330 -5.67 23.39 17.72
C LEU A 330 -4.81 24.07 18.79
N THR A 331 -3.50 23.84 18.81
CA THR A 331 -2.60 24.44 19.79
C THR A 331 -2.61 25.97 19.72
N ASN A 332 -2.60 26.53 18.51
CA ASN A 332 -2.48 27.98 18.27
C ASN A 332 -3.82 28.74 18.23
N SER A 333 -4.96 28.08 18.42
CA SER A 333 -6.29 28.74 18.44
C SER A 333 -6.61 29.29 19.83
N ASP A 334 -7.06 30.54 19.94
CA ASP A 334 -7.48 31.15 21.21
C ASP A 334 -8.97 30.89 21.56
N GLU A 335 -9.69 30.18 20.71
CA GLU A 335 -11.13 29.97 20.83
C GLU A 335 -11.44 28.66 21.59
N SER A 336 -11.99 28.77 22.81
CA SER A 336 -12.18 27.63 23.74
C SER A 336 -13.60 27.05 23.83
N GLY A 337 -14.64 27.74 23.33
CA GLY A 337 -16.03 27.38 23.65
C GLY A 337 -16.86 26.71 22.55
N THR A 338 -16.73 27.15 21.30
CA THR A 338 -17.67 26.81 20.20
C THR A 338 -17.08 25.94 19.10
N ILE A 339 -15.76 25.68 19.10
CA ILE A 339 -15.09 24.93 18.01
C ILE A 339 -14.98 23.41 18.32
N GLN A 340 -15.46 22.93 19.46
CA GLN A 340 -15.25 21.52 19.83
C GLN A 340 -15.85 20.56 18.78
N ASP A 341 -17.07 20.83 18.31
CA ASP A 341 -17.74 19.98 17.32
C ASP A 341 -17.07 20.02 15.94
N ASP A 342 -16.62 21.20 15.51
CA ASP A 342 -15.93 21.37 14.24
C ASP A 342 -14.58 20.66 14.23
N TRP A 343 -13.83 20.74 15.34
CA TRP A 343 -12.57 20.00 15.49
C TRP A 343 -12.80 18.49 15.53
N VAL A 344 -13.79 18.03 16.30
CA VAL A 344 -14.14 16.59 16.37
C VAL A 344 -14.52 16.07 14.99
N LYS A 345 -15.29 16.83 14.22
CA LYS A 345 -15.68 16.49 12.85
C LYS A 345 -14.47 16.45 11.91
N GLU A 346 -13.62 17.48 11.95
CA GLU A 346 -12.42 17.56 11.11
C GLU A 346 -11.45 16.38 11.38
N ILE A 347 -11.20 16.06 12.65
CA ILE A 347 -10.39 14.90 13.06
C ILE A 347 -11.05 13.60 12.60
N MET A 348 -12.37 13.46 12.77
CA MET A 348 -13.11 12.28 12.32
C MET A 348 -12.98 12.05 10.81
N ASP A 349 -13.05 13.11 10.02
CA ASP A 349 -12.94 13.01 8.56
C ASP A 349 -11.55 12.58 8.12
N VAL A 350 -10.50 13.07 8.79
CA VAL A 350 -9.13 12.56 8.60
C VAL A 350 -9.02 11.09 9.03
N CYS A 351 -9.65 10.70 10.14
CA CYS A 351 -9.69 9.32 10.60
C CYS A 351 -10.40 8.39 9.59
N LYS A 352 -11.39 8.86 8.83
CA LYS A 352 -12.10 8.10 7.79
C LYS A 352 -11.29 7.87 6.51
N ILE A 353 -10.21 8.63 6.26
CA ILE A 353 -9.36 8.44 5.08
C ILE A 353 -8.86 7.00 5.04
N LYS A 354 -9.23 6.25 4.00
CA LYS A 354 -8.85 4.84 3.81
C LYS A 354 -7.43 4.74 3.26
N ARG A 355 -6.67 3.72 3.70
CA ARG A 355 -5.29 3.47 3.24
C ARG A 355 -5.21 2.74 1.89
N ASN A 356 -6.25 1.98 1.55
CA ASN A 356 -6.35 1.20 0.32
C ASN A 356 -7.82 1.15 -0.13
N SER A 357 -8.08 1.21 -1.44
CA SER A 357 -9.40 0.99 -2.05
C SER A 357 -9.98 -0.39 -1.74
N LEU A 358 -9.16 -1.40 -1.44
CA LEU A 358 -9.61 -2.74 -1.04
C LEU A 358 -10.30 -2.80 0.33
N HIS A 359 -10.00 -1.86 1.23
CA HIS A 359 -10.70 -1.76 2.51
C HIS A 359 -12.02 -0.99 2.35
N PHE A 360 -12.72 -1.20 1.23
CA PHE A 360 -13.90 -0.45 0.85
C PHE A 360 -15.01 -0.55 1.90
N TRP A 361 -15.03 -1.64 2.67
CA TRP A 361 -16.09 -1.94 3.63
C TRP A 361 -15.65 -1.93 5.09
N ALA A 362 -14.34 -1.89 5.36
CA ALA A 362 -13.84 -1.90 6.73
C ALA A 362 -13.80 -0.48 7.31
N VAL A 363 -14.32 -0.32 8.54
CA VAL A 363 -14.12 0.90 9.33
C VAL A 363 -12.62 1.02 9.64
N PRO A 364 -11.94 2.14 9.28
CA PRO A 364 -10.52 2.30 9.58
C PRO A 364 -10.25 2.18 11.08
N HIS A 365 -9.17 1.51 11.47
CA HIS A 365 -8.78 1.39 12.90
C HIS A 365 -8.70 2.75 13.61
N SER A 366 -8.26 3.81 12.91
CA SER A 366 -8.21 5.18 13.46
C SER A 366 -9.58 5.75 13.81
N VAL A 367 -10.66 5.31 13.14
CA VAL A 367 -12.03 5.73 13.49
C VAL A 367 -12.46 5.07 14.81
N VAL A 368 -12.21 3.77 14.96
CA VAL A 368 -12.56 3.03 16.18
C VAL A 368 -11.78 3.57 17.38
N GLU A 369 -10.48 3.76 17.21
CA GLU A 369 -9.61 4.34 18.24
C GLU A 369 -10.03 5.76 18.60
N PHE A 370 -10.29 6.63 17.63
CA PHE A 370 -10.70 8.00 17.92
C PHE A 370 -12.01 8.05 18.71
N LYS A 371 -13.01 7.23 18.35
CA LYS A 371 -14.26 7.13 19.12
C LYS A 371 -14.03 6.64 20.55
N GLY A 372 -13.14 5.65 20.73
CA GLY A 372 -12.73 5.17 22.05
C GLY A 372 -12.11 6.29 22.88
N LEU A 373 -11.13 7.00 22.32
CA LEU A 373 -10.45 8.11 22.98
C LEU A 373 -11.39 9.26 23.34
N LEU A 374 -12.35 9.62 22.48
CA LEU A 374 -13.36 10.63 22.80
C LEU A 374 -14.22 10.20 23.99
N LYS A 375 -14.68 8.94 23.99
CA LYS A 375 -15.49 8.37 25.09
C LYS A 375 -14.70 8.36 26.40
N ASP A 376 -13.45 7.92 26.38
CA ASP A 376 -12.57 7.86 27.56
C ASP A 376 -12.31 9.25 28.16
N ASN A 377 -12.40 10.30 27.34
CA ASN A 377 -12.19 11.68 27.75
C ASN A 377 -13.49 12.46 28.04
N ASN A 378 -14.66 11.80 27.98
CA ASN A 378 -16.00 12.38 28.12
C ASN A 378 -16.31 13.49 27.10
N ILE A 379 -15.83 13.34 25.86
CA ILE A 379 -16.18 14.22 24.73
C ILE A 379 -17.29 13.56 23.92
N MET A 380 -18.44 14.23 23.81
CA MET A 380 -19.56 13.73 23.01
C MET A 380 -19.32 13.90 21.51
N LEU A 381 -19.88 12.98 20.72
CA LEU A 381 -19.91 13.11 19.26
C LEU A 381 -21.08 14.03 18.85
N PRO A 382 -20.91 14.88 17.81
CA PRO A 382 -21.97 15.78 17.34
C PRO A 382 -23.30 15.09 17.01
N SER A 383 -23.27 13.82 16.60
CA SER A 383 -24.45 13.01 16.28
C SER A 383 -25.25 12.56 17.52
N GLU A 384 -24.64 12.55 18.71
CA GLU A 384 -25.31 12.17 19.97
C GLU A 384 -26.00 13.35 20.67
N HIS A 385 -25.71 14.58 20.25
CA HIS A 385 -26.41 15.78 20.74
C HIS A 385 -27.88 15.84 20.32
N GLN A 386 -28.25 15.18 19.21
CA GLN A 386 -29.64 15.21 18.71
C GLN A 386 -30.56 14.20 19.42
N SER A 387 -30.03 13.05 19.86
CA SER A 387 -30.82 11.98 20.50
C SER A 387 -31.16 12.24 21.98
N ASN A 388 -30.44 13.14 22.65
CA ASN A 388 -30.72 13.53 24.05
C ASN A 388 -31.60 14.79 24.18
N SER A 389 -31.95 15.46 23.07
CA SER A 389 -32.87 16.62 23.09
C SER A 389 -34.35 16.25 22.97
N PHE A 390 -34.66 14.97 22.75
CA PHE A 390 -36.01 14.39 22.76
C PHE A 390 -36.15 13.39 23.91
N LYS A 391 -36.12 13.88 25.15
CA LYS A 391 -36.66 13.18 26.32
C LYS A 391 -37.36 14.15 27.25
#